data_AF-A0A559JBX2-F1
#
_entry.id   AF-A0A559JBX2-F1
#
_cell.length_a   1.000
_cell.length_b   1.000
_cell.length_c   1.000
_cell.angle_alpha   90.00
_cell.angle_beta   90.00
_cell.angle_gamma   90.00
#
_symmetry.space_group_name_H-M   'P 1'
#
loop_
_entity.id
_entity.type
_entity.pdbx_description
1 polymer ?
#
loop_
_entity_poly.entity_id
_entity_poly.type
_entity_poly.pdbx_seq_one_letter_code
_entity_poly.pdbx_strand_id
1 'polypeptide(L)'
;MVKVMPLQVEGWTAVGVEVQLPKTTLLAVTAGPGYIMCGALDVQLLNEKLKDRQIVAGRAVGVRTIEQLLDAPLESVTDAAHALGITVGMRGRDALRILAESAS
;
A
#
# COMPACT_ATOMS: atom_id res chain seq x y z
N MET A 1 -10.70 15.90 7.46
CA MET A 1 -10.13 16.41 6.20
C MET A 1 -9.71 15.23 5.35
N VAL A 2 -9.89 15.30 4.03
CA VAL A 2 -9.39 14.31 3.06
C VAL A 2 -8.35 15.00 2.19
N LYS A 3 -7.18 14.40 2.00
CA LYS A 3 -6.11 14.89 1.13
C LYS A 3 -5.79 13.81 0.10
N VAL A 4 -5.79 14.19 -1.18
CA VAL A 4 -5.32 13.37 -2.29
C VAL A 4 -4.17 14.12 -2.93
N MET A 5 -3.01 13.48 -3.08
CA MET A 5 -1.81 14.15 -3.57
C MET A 5 -0.99 13.25 -4.50
N PRO A 6 -0.38 13.81 -5.56
CA PRO A 6 0.60 13.07 -6.34
C PRO A 6 1.87 12.86 -5.51
N LEU A 7 2.49 11.68 -5.65
CA LEU A 7 3.75 11.32 -5.02
C LEU A 7 4.72 10.84 -6.09
N GLN A 8 5.93 11.41 -6.11
CA GLN A 8 6.99 10.92 -7.00
C GLN A 8 7.73 9.77 -6.31
N VAL A 9 7.75 8.60 -6.96
CA VAL A 9 8.45 7.40 -6.52
C VAL A 9 9.31 6.91 -7.68
N GLU A 10 10.61 7.18 -7.62
CA GLU A 10 11.62 6.67 -8.56
C GLU A 10 11.25 6.80 -10.06
N GLY A 11 10.72 7.96 -10.45
CA GLY A 11 10.33 8.25 -11.83
C GLY A 11 8.86 7.96 -12.16
N TRP A 12 8.11 7.41 -11.21
CA TRP A 12 6.68 7.14 -11.33
C TRP A 12 5.84 8.09 -10.48
N THR A 13 4.63 8.39 -10.95
CA THR A 13 3.64 9.12 -10.15
C THR A 13 2.69 8.14 -9.49
N ALA A 14 2.79 8.03 -8.16
CA ALA A 14 1.82 7.36 -7.31
C ALA A 14 0.79 8.37 -6.79
N VAL A 15 -0.32 7.87 -6.24
CA VAL A 15 -1.35 8.71 -5.60
C VAL A 15 -1.39 8.39 -4.12
N GLY A 16 -1.10 9.39 -3.29
CA GLY A 16 -1.26 9.34 -1.84
C GLY A 16 -2.66 9.80 -1.44
N VAL A 17 -3.28 9.05 -0.53
CA VAL A 17 -4.59 9.37 0.07
C VAL A 17 -4.42 9.39 1.58
N GLU A 18 -4.81 10.50 2.20
CA GLU A 18 -4.87 10.66 3.65
C GLU A 18 -6.29 11.06 4.07
N VAL A 19 -6.86 10.35 5.03
CA VAL A 19 -8.14 10.68 5.64
C VAL A 19 -7.95 10.83 7.14
N GLN A 20 -8.11 12.05 7.63
CA GLN A 20 -8.13 12.31 9.07
C GLN A 20 -9.46 11.85 9.66
N LEU A 21 -9.39 10.89 10.57
CA LEU A 21 -10.52 10.31 11.29
C LEU A 21 -10.40 10.67 12.78
N PRO A 22 -11.47 10.52 13.57
CA PRO A 22 -11.36 10.68 15.02
C PRO A 22 -10.31 9.74 15.59
N LYS A 23 -9.28 10.31 16.24
CA LYS A 23 -8.19 9.60 16.92
C LYS A 23 -7.26 8.77 16.01
N THR A 24 -7.38 8.87 14.68
CA THR A 24 -6.52 8.11 13.75
C THR A 24 -6.42 8.77 12.37
N THR A 25 -5.50 8.32 11.53
CA THR A 25 -5.39 8.74 10.13
C THR A 25 -5.34 7.52 9.24
N LEU A 26 -6.23 7.46 8.25
CA LEU A 26 -6.19 6.46 7.19
C LEU A 26 -5.18 6.92 6.14
N LEU A 27 -4.24 6.06 5.77
CA LEU A 27 -3.19 6.36 4.80
C LEU A 27 -3.16 5.25 3.76
N ALA A 28 -3.17 5.62 2.49
CA ALA A 28 -2.95 4.70 1.39
C ALA A 28 -2.08 5.36 0.32
N VAL A 29 -1.25 4.56 -0.35
CA VAL A 29 -0.53 4.96 -1.56
C VAL A 29 -0.80 3.94 -2.64
N THR A 30 -1.35 4.37 -3.77
CA THR A 30 -1.64 3.51 -4.92
C THR A 30 -0.70 3.80 -6.07
N ALA A 31 -0.29 2.74 -6.75
CA ALA A 31 0.52 2.77 -7.97
C ALA A 31 0.17 1.55 -8.81
N GLY A 32 0.09 1.71 -10.13
CA GLY A 32 -0.22 0.63 -11.05
C GLY A 32 -1.46 -0.19 -10.63
N PRO A 33 -1.36 -1.53 -10.54
CA PRO A 33 -2.49 -2.42 -10.23
C PRO A 33 -2.79 -2.55 -8.72
N GLY A 34 -2.03 -1.89 -7.84
CA GLY A 34 -2.10 -2.15 -6.40
C GLY A 34 -1.92 -0.93 -5.52
N TYR A 35 -1.79 -1.21 -4.22
CA TYR A 35 -1.61 -0.18 -3.21
C TYR A 35 -0.95 -0.70 -1.93
N ILE A 36 -0.31 0.20 -1.19
CA ILE A 36 0.06 -0.03 0.21
C ILE A 36 -0.81 0.83 1.11
N MET A 37 -1.10 0.35 2.32
CA MET A 37 -2.00 1.03 3.25
C MET A 37 -1.54 0.86 4.70
N CYS A 38 -1.95 1.78 5.57
CA CYS A 38 -1.72 1.65 7.01
C CYS A 38 -2.47 0.45 7.61
N GLY A 39 -2.32 0.26 8.93
CA GLY A 39 -2.81 -0.90 9.67
C GLY A 39 -4.32 -1.17 9.61
N ALA A 40 -5.12 -0.27 9.02
CA ALA A 40 -6.54 -0.47 8.77
C ALA A 40 -6.84 -1.44 7.60
N LEU A 41 -5.84 -1.78 6.78
CA LEU A 41 -6.00 -2.80 5.74
C LEU A 41 -6.11 -4.19 6.38
N ASP A 42 -7.15 -4.94 6.02
CA ASP A 42 -7.34 -6.32 6.44
C ASP A 42 -6.92 -7.28 5.32
N VAL A 43 -5.64 -7.65 5.31
CA VAL A 43 -5.04 -8.54 4.30
C VAL A 43 -5.67 -9.94 4.32
N GLN A 44 -6.02 -10.45 5.51
CA GLN A 44 -6.64 -11.76 5.64
C GLN A 44 -8.01 -11.79 4.97
N LEU A 45 -8.83 -10.77 5.19
CA LEU A 45 -10.12 -10.64 4.51
C LEU A 45 -9.96 -10.59 2.98
N LEU A 46 -8.96 -9.86 2.47
CA LEU A 46 -8.70 -9.80 1.03
C LEU A 46 -8.35 -11.18 0.45
N ASN A 47 -7.49 -11.94 1.15
CA ASN A 47 -7.05 -13.26 0.69
C ASN A 47 -8.12 -14.35 0.85
N GLU A 48 -8.95 -14.29 1.90
CA GLU A 48 -9.91 -15.35 2.21
C GLU A 48 -11.29 -15.11 1.61
N LYS A 49 -11.80 -13.88 1.72
CA LYS A 49 -13.19 -13.55 1.36
C LYS A 49 -13.31 -12.92 -0.02
N LEU A 50 -12.25 -12.26 -0.50
CA LEU A 50 -12.22 -11.56 -1.79
C LEU A 50 -11.17 -12.14 -2.74
N LYS A 51 -10.85 -13.43 -2.58
CA LYS A 51 -9.77 -14.12 -3.30
C LYS A 51 -9.90 -14.03 -4.81
N ASP A 52 -11.13 -14.11 -5.31
CA ASP A 52 -11.46 -14.02 -6.74
C ASP A 52 -11.03 -12.69 -7.38
N ARG A 53 -10.90 -11.64 -6.58
CA ARG A 53 -10.49 -10.31 -7.04
C ARG A 53 -8.99 -10.15 -7.22
N GLN A 54 -8.18 -11.06 -6.68
CA GLN A 54 -6.71 -11.01 -6.77
C GLN A 54 -6.13 -9.63 -6.42
N ILE A 55 -6.63 -9.02 -5.33
CA ILE A 55 -6.25 -7.64 -4.96
C ILE A 55 -4.78 -7.61 -4.58
N VAL A 56 -4.01 -6.75 -5.25
CA VAL A 56 -2.59 -6.53 -4.97
C VAL A 56 -2.44 -5.44 -3.90
N ALA A 57 -2.21 -5.86 -2.66
CA ALA A 57 -2.03 -4.92 -1.55
C ALA A 57 -1.00 -5.36 -0.50
N GLY A 58 -0.42 -4.35 0.16
CA GLY A 58 0.47 -4.50 1.32
C GLY A 58 0.06 -3.61 2.49
N ARG A 59 0.27 -4.08 3.72
CA ARG A 59 -0.09 -3.39 4.96
C ARG A 59 1.16 -3.02 5.76
N ALA A 60 1.24 -1.79 6.23
CA ALA A 60 2.23 -1.36 7.22
C ALA A 60 1.55 -0.89 8.52
N VAL A 61 2.15 -1.20 9.67
CA VAL A 61 1.62 -0.85 10.99
C VAL A 61 2.50 0.20 11.67
N GLY A 62 1.94 0.93 12.65
CA GLY A 62 2.69 1.95 13.41
C GLY A 62 2.95 3.27 12.67
N VAL A 63 2.37 3.44 11.48
CA VAL A 63 2.57 4.62 10.63
C VAL A 63 1.46 5.67 10.79
N ARG A 64 1.82 6.95 10.69
CA ARG A 64 0.93 8.11 10.86
C ARG A 64 1.01 9.14 9.75
N THR A 65 2.00 9.04 8.86
CA THR A 65 2.15 9.89 7.67
C THR A 65 2.46 9.05 6.44
N ILE A 66 2.25 9.62 5.25
CA ILE A 66 2.64 8.98 3.99
C ILE A 66 4.12 8.61 3.98
N GLU A 67 5.01 9.48 4.44
CA GLU A 67 6.45 9.20 4.49
C GLU A 67 6.76 7.99 5.38
N GLN A 68 6.10 7.88 6.53
CA GLN A 68 6.24 6.71 7.39
C GLN A 68 5.71 5.44 6.72
N LEU A 69 4.59 5.51 5.99
CA LEU A 69 4.07 4.39 5.21
C LEU A 69 5.05 3.96 4.10
N LEU A 70 5.69 4.91 3.43
CA LEU A 70 6.69 4.65 2.41
C LEU A 70 7.95 3.98 2.99
N ASP A 71 8.35 4.36 4.20
CA ASP A 71 9.60 3.91 4.81
C ASP A 71 9.46 2.68 5.72
N ALA A 72 8.25 2.35 6.14
CA ALA A 72 7.97 1.20 6.99
C ALA A 72 8.08 -0.14 6.22
N PRO A 73 8.49 -1.22 6.90
CA PRO A 73 8.36 -2.57 6.37
C PRO A 73 6.88 -2.98 6.31
N LEU A 74 6.51 -3.71 5.26
CA LEU A 74 5.20 -4.33 5.15
C LEU A 74 5.07 -5.44 6.21
N GLU A 75 4.08 -5.32 7.08
CA GLU A 75 3.73 -6.31 8.10
C GLU A 75 3.05 -7.53 7.48
N SER A 76 2.19 -7.30 6.49
CA SER A 76 1.48 -8.34 5.76
C SER A 76 1.24 -7.93 4.30
N VAL A 77 1.14 -8.93 3.43
CA VAL A 77 0.91 -8.75 1.98
C VAL A 77 -0.12 -9.76 1.50
N THR A 78 -0.93 -9.35 0.52
CA THR A 78 -1.86 -10.25 -0.16
C THR A 78 -1.14 -11.32 -0.97
N ASP A 79 -1.81 -12.44 -1.25
CA ASP A 79 -1.26 -13.54 -2.06
C ASP A 79 -0.91 -13.06 -3.48
N ALA A 80 -1.74 -12.19 -4.04
CA ALA A 80 -1.51 -11.58 -5.35
C ALA A 80 -0.28 -10.65 -5.35
N ALA A 81 -0.07 -9.87 -4.29
CA ALA A 81 1.15 -9.07 -4.14
C ALA A 81 2.40 -9.93 -4.00
N HIS A 82 2.31 -11.03 -3.25
CA HIS A 82 3.41 -11.99 -3.14
C HIS A 82 3.78 -12.62 -4.49
N ALA A 83 2.79 -12.95 -5.33
CA ALA A 83 3.01 -13.46 -6.67
C ALA A 83 3.73 -12.47 -7.62
N LEU A 84 3.62 -11.16 -7.34
CA LEU A 84 4.36 -10.10 -8.03
C LEU A 84 5.73 -9.80 -7.43
N GLY A 85 6.15 -10.54 -6.40
CA GLY A 85 7.44 -10.37 -5.74
C GLY A 85 7.44 -9.37 -4.57
N ILE A 86 6.27 -8.88 -4.14
CA ILE A 86 6.14 -8.01 -2.96
C ILE A 86 6.01 -8.90 -1.73
N THR A 87 6.98 -8.85 -0.82
CA THR A 87 7.06 -9.76 0.33
C THR A 87 6.90 -9.05 1.68
N VAL A 88 6.56 -9.81 2.72
CA VAL A 88 6.60 -9.32 4.11
C VAL A 88 8.02 -8.83 4.44
N GLY A 89 8.12 -7.72 5.17
CA GLY A 89 9.38 -7.05 5.51
C GLY A 89 9.91 -6.11 4.43
N MET A 90 9.38 -6.14 3.20
CA MET A 90 9.75 -5.22 2.13
C MET A 90 9.38 -3.77 2.52
N ARG A 91 10.23 -2.80 2.18
CA ARG A 91 9.94 -1.38 2.42
C ARG A 91 8.84 -0.89 1.48
N GLY A 92 7.95 -0.03 1.96
CA GLY A 92 6.83 0.51 1.18
C GLY A 92 7.23 1.11 -0.17
N ARG A 93 8.35 1.86 -0.24
CA ARG A 93 8.89 2.40 -1.50
C ARG A 93 9.24 1.32 -2.52
N ASP A 94 9.90 0.25 -2.07
CA ASP A 94 10.30 -0.86 -2.95
C ASP A 94 9.08 -1.60 -3.50
N ALA A 95 8.05 -1.78 -2.66
CA ALA A 95 6.78 -2.35 -3.09
C ALA A 95 6.07 -1.47 -4.14
N LEU A 96 6.03 -0.15 -3.92
CA LEU A 96 5.44 0.79 -4.87
C LEU A 96 6.19 0.85 -6.20
N ARG A 97 7.51 0.67 -6.18
CA ARG A 97 8.32 0.56 -7.39
C ARG A 97 7.89 -0.64 -8.23
N ILE A 98 7.78 -1.82 -7.62
CA ILE A 98 7.28 -3.04 -8.30
C ILE A 98 5.88 -2.82 -8.88
N LEU A 99 4.99 -2.19 -8.10
CA LEU A 99 3.64 -1.87 -8.54
C LEU A 99 3.62 -0.93 -9.76
N ALA A 100 4.44 0.12 -9.73
CA ALA A 100 4.51 1.08 -10.83
C ALA A 100 5.12 0.46 -12.10
N GLU A 101 6.17 -0.35 -11.97
CA GLU A 101 6.78 -1.07 -13.10
C GLU A 101 5.80 -2.03 -13.78
N SER A 102 4.92 -2.68 -13.01
CA SER A 102 3.91 -3.60 -13.56
C SER A 102 2.79 -2.94 -14.37
N ALA A 103 2.71 -1.59 -14.37
CA ALA A 103 1.74 -0.83 -15.15
C ALA A 103 2.23 -0.44 -16.56
N SER A 104 3.47 -0.81 -16.90
CA SER A 104 4.14 -0.50 -18.19
C SER A 104 4.13 -1.71 -19.11
#